data_AF-A0A3P6C162-F1
#
_entry.id   AF-A0A3P6C162-F1
#
_cell.length_a   1.000
_cell.length_b   1.000
_cell.length_c   1.000
_cell.angle_alpha   90.00
_cell.angle_beta   90.00
_cell.angle_gamma   90.00
#
_symmetry.space_group_name_H-M   'P 1'
#
loop_
_entity.id
_entity.type
_entity.pdbx_description
1 polymer ?
#
loop_
_entity_poly.entity_id
_entity_poly.type
_entity_poly.pdbx_seq_one_letter_code
_entity_poly.pdbx_strand_id
1 'polypeptide(L)'
;VDKCLVTCTVYEIDMDWSWYYFGCDACQKRVIKTGTKNKIVNGIEITTHIWWCEACNDYVLKVSPRFWLHLMVKDDTVVSKIMILDKVANGIVAESPVKLLNGSWDEVNIII
;
A
#
# COMPACT_ATOMS: atom_id res chain seq x y z
N VAL A 1 10.57 -24.06 -1.98
CA VAL A 1 9.26 -23.63 -2.49
C VAL A 1 9.34 -23.70 -4.00
N ASP A 2 8.53 -24.56 -4.61
CA ASP A 2 8.46 -24.65 -6.07
C ASP A 2 7.49 -23.63 -6.63
N LYS A 3 7.75 -23.20 -7.87
CA LYS A 3 6.94 -22.23 -8.59
C LYS A 3 5.81 -22.96 -9.31
N CYS A 4 4.61 -22.40 -9.30
CA CYS A 4 3.48 -22.90 -10.08
C CYS A 4 2.84 -21.78 -10.91
N LEU A 5 2.10 -22.18 -11.95
CA LEU A 5 1.22 -21.31 -12.72
C LEU A 5 -0.22 -21.64 -12.32
N VAL A 6 -1.01 -20.62 -12.03
CA VAL A 6 -2.43 -20.75 -11.70
C VAL A 6 -3.22 -19.86 -12.64
N THR A 7 -4.23 -20.43 -13.32
CA THR A 7 -5.19 -19.67 -14.12
C THR A 7 -6.49 -19.61 -13.32
N CYS A 8 -6.91 -18.40 -12.95
CA CYS A 8 -8.07 -18.18 -12.11
C CYS A 8 -8.77 -16.86 -12.47
N THR A 9 -10.00 -16.70 -12.00
CA THR A 9 -10.75 -15.43 -12.09
C THR A 9 -10.60 -14.66 -10.80
N VAL A 10 -10.14 -13.41 -10.87
CA VAL A 10 -10.29 -12.44 -9.78
C VAL A 10 -11.76 -12.03 -9.74
N TYR A 11 -12.47 -12.37 -8.66
CA TYR A 11 -13.90 -12.07 -8.55
C TYR A 11 -14.20 -11.00 -7.49
N GLU A 12 -13.27 -10.72 -6.59
CA GLU A 12 -13.40 -9.67 -5.57
C GLU A 12 -12.02 -9.18 -5.13
N ILE A 13 -11.94 -7.89 -4.76
CA ILE A 13 -10.80 -7.31 -4.07
C ILE A 13 -11.19 -7.20 -2.61
N ASP A 14 -10.38 -7.81 -1.74
CA ASP A 14 -10.60 -7.77 -0.30
C ASP A 14 -10.46 -6.33 0.19
N MET A 15 -11.51 -5.82 0.83
CA MET A 15 -11.59 -4.45 1.37
C MET A 15 -11.31 -4.39 2.87
N ASP A 16 -11.15 -5.52 3.54
CA ASP A 16 -10.80 -5.58 4.97
C ASP A 16 -9.32 -5.21 5.17
N TRP A 17 -8.52 -5.29 4.10
CA TRP A 17 -7.11 -4.92 4.07
C TRP A 17 -6.87 -3.64 3.28
N SER A 18 -5.88 -2.85 3.72
CA SER A 18 -5.47 -1.67 2.96
C SER A 18 -4.92 -2.08 1.58
N TRP A 19 -5.39 -1.41 0.53
CA TRP A 19 -4.98 -1.67 -0.85
C TRP A 19 -3.55 -1.23 -1.14
N TYR A 20 -2.94 -0.46 -0.23
CA TYR A 20 -1.62 0.09 -0.40
C TYR A 20 -0.85 0.12 0.92
N TYR A 21 0.46 0.18 0.77
CA TYR A 21 1.39 0.49 1.85
C TYR A 21 2.28 1.66 1.41
N PHE A 22 2.87 2.36 2.37
CA PHE A 22 3.88 3.36 2.07
C PHE A 22 5.25 2.70 1.92
N GLY A 23 5.90 2.93 0.79
CA GLY A 23 7.27 2.49 0.54
C GLY A 23 8.24 3.65 0.51
N CYS A 24 9.43 3.46 1.08
CA CYS A 24 10.54 4.41 1.02
C CYS A 24 10.95 4.64 -0.44
N ASP A 25 11.06 5.91 -0.87
CA ASP A 25 11.45 6.20 -2.25
C ASP A 25 12.90 5.80 -2.56
N ALA A 26 13.78 5.78 -1.54
CA ALA A 26 15.18 5.42 -1.72
C ALA A 26 15.39 3.91 -1.95
N CYS A 27 14.70 3.05 -1.19
CA CYS A 27 14.94 1.59 -1.22
C CYS A 27 13.72 0.75 -1.63
N GLN A 28 12.57 1.37 -1.85
CA GLN A 28 11.32 0.75 -2.28
C GLN A 28 10.71 -0.24 -1.27
N LYS A 29 11.27 -0.37 -0.06
CA LYS A 29 10.75 -1.22 1.01
C LYS A 29 9.65 -0.51 1.79
N ARG A 30 8.72 -1.29 2.35
CA ARG A 30 7.67 -0.79 3.25
C ARG A 30 8.28 0.00 4.41
N VAL A 31 7.61 1.08 4.79
CA VAL A 31 7.95 1.91 5.95
C VAL A 31 6.82 1.86 6.98
N ILE A 32 7.14 2.28 8.21
CA ILE A 32 6.19 2.34 9.33
C ILE A 32 5.98 3.81 9.70
N LYS A 33 4.72 4.27 9.79
CA LYS A 33 4.42 5.64 10.24
C LYS A 33 4.81 5.76 11.71
N THR A 34 5.71 6.67 12.05
CA THR A 34 6.15 6.89 13.44
C THR A 34 5.58 8.17 14.04
N GLY A 35 5.01 9.06 13.23
CA GLY A 35 4.31 10.23 13.73
C GLY A 35 3.97 11.26 12.67
N THR A 36 3.27 12.30 13.11
CA THR A 36 2.90 13.47 12.30
C THR A 36 3.33 14.72 13.06
N LYS A 37 3.92 15.69 12.36
CA LYS A 37 4.27 17.00 12.90
C LYS A 37 3.57 18.08 12.10
N ASN A 38 2.88 18.99 12.79
CA ASN A 38 2.30 20.18 12.20
C ASN A 38 3.18 21.38 12.51
N LYS A 39 3.45 22.22 11.53
CA LYS A 39 4.19 23.47 11.68
C LYS A 39 3.49 24.59 10.93
N ILE A 40 3.41 25.77 11.53
CA ILE A 40 2.92 26.97 10.85
C ILE A 40 4.13 27.69 10.26
N VAL A 41 4.15 27.84 8.93
CA VAL A 41 5.17 28.59 8.20
C VAL A 41 4.46 29.66 7.38
N ASN A 42 4.75 30.94 7.66
CA ASN A 42 4.11 32.08 7.00
C ASN A 42 2.56 32.05 7.06
N GLY A 43 1.99 31.58 8.18
CA GLY A 43 0.54 31.46 8.36
C GLY A 43 -0.09 30.24 7.69
N ILE A 44 0.69 29.40 7.01
CA ILE A 44 0.24 28.15 6.39
C ILE A 44 0.58 26.97 7.30
N GLU A 45 -0.40 26.13 7.63
CA GLU A 45 -0.17 24.88 8.35
C GLU A 45 0.41 23.83 7.39
N ILE A 46 1.60 23.34 7.71
CA ILE A 46 2.30 22.28 6.99
C ILE A 46 2.32 21.03 7.86
N THR A 47 1.62 20.00 7.41
CA THR A 47 1.63 18.66 8.01
C THR A 47 2.75 17.83 7.38
N THR A 48 3.64 17.30 8.21
CA THR A 48 4.73 16.40 7.78
C THR A 48 4.58 15.05 8.47
N HIS A 49 4.50 13.98 7.68
CA HIS A 49 4.50 12.61 8.18
C HIS A 49 5.93 12.07 8.24
N ILE A 50 6.27 11.42 9.36
CA ILE A 50 7.59 10.83 9.60
C ILE A 50 7.44 9.32 9.60
N TRP A 51 8.34 8.66 8.87
CA TRP A 51 8.32 7.23 8.66
C TRP A 51 9.64 6.62 9.05
N TRP A 52 9.62 5.40 9.60
CA TRP A 52 10.81 4.59 9.82
C TRP A 52 10.98 3.60 8.68
N CYS A 53 12.18 3.57 8.08
CA CYS A 53 12.55 2.57 7.09
C CYS A 53 13.57 1.60 7.68
N GLU A 54 13.15 0.38 7.97
CA GLU A 54 14.04 -0.66 8.52
C GLU A 54 15.19 -0.99 7.58
N ALA A 55 14.95 -0.99 6.26
CA ALA A 55 15.97 -1.30 5.27
C ALA A 55 17.04 -0.21 5.12
N CYS A 56 16.68 1.06 5.33
CA CYS A 56 17.62 2.17 5.35
C CYS A 56 18.19 2.40 6.76
N ASN A 57 17.57 1.83 7.80
CA ASN A 57 17.84 2.09 9.20
C ASN A 57 17.81 3.59 9.54
N ASP A 58 16.81 4.31 9.00
CA ASP A 58 16.69 5.76 9.15
C ASP A 58 15.22 6.22 9.11
N TYR A 59 14.98 7.42 9.64
CA TYR A 59 13.73 8.14 9.46
C TYR A 59 13.68 8.81 8.08
N VAL A 60 12.61 8.54 7.34
CA VAL A 60 12.40 9.07 5.99
C VAL A 60 11.12 9.91 5.93
N LEU A 61 11.17 10.97 5.11
CA LEU A 61 10.03 11.83 4.83
C LEU A 61 9.46 11.60 3.42
N LYS A 62 10.28 11.05 2.52
CA LYS A 62 9.92 10.79 1.11
C LYS A 62 9.46 9.34 0.95
N VAL A 63 8.15 9.17 0.83
CA VAL A 63 7.50 7.87 0.69
C VAL A 63 6.39 7.99 -0.36
N SER A 64 6.12 6.88 -1.02
CA SER A 64 5.04 6.78 -2.00
C SER A 64 4.12 5.61 -1.66
N PRO A 65 2.78 5.74 -1.81
CA PRO A 65 1.88 4.60 -1.72
C PRO A 65 2.14 3.61 -2.86
N ARG A 66 2.05 2.32 -2.57
CA ARG A 66 2.32 1.20 -3.48
C ARG A 66 1.27 0.14 -3.29
N PHE A 67 0.87 -0.55 -4.36
CA PHE A 67 -0.17 -1.56 -4.21
C PHE A 67 0.26 -2.76 -3.37
N TRP A 68 -0.67 -3.18 -2.53
CA TRP A 68 -0.67 -4.43 -1.79
C TRP A 68 -2.09 -4.98 -1.83
N LEU A 69 -2.44 -5.57 -2.97
CA LEU A 69 -3.79 -6.04 -3.23
C LEU A 69 -3.96 -7.44 -2.66
N HIS A 70 -4.97 -7.60 -1.83
CA HIS A 70 -5.49 -8.88 -1.43
C HIS A 70 -6.68 -9.21 -2.34
N LEU A 71 -6.54 -10.28 -3.14
CA LEU A 71 -7.52 -10.66 -4.14
C LEU A 71 -8.17 -11.98 -3.76
N MET A 72 -9.49 -12.04 -3.89
CA MET A 72 -10.22 -13.30 -3.85
C MET A 72 -10.29 -13.83 -5.28
N VAL A 73 -9.74 -15.02 -5.45
CA VAL A 73 -9.66 -15.71 -6.73
C VAL A 73 -10.39 -17.04 -6.67
N LYS A 74 -10.93 -17.46 -7.80
CA LYS A 74 -11.54 -18.79 -7.94
C LYS A 74 -11.17 -19.43 -9.26
N ASP A 75 -11.06 -20.75 -9.24
CA ASP A 75 -11.07 -21.60 -10.42
C ASP A 75 -12.27 -22.55 -10.36
N ASP A 76 -12.26 -23.61 -11.17
CA ASP A 76 -13.28 -24.66 -11.20
C ASP A 76 -13.22 -25.61 -10.01
N THR A 77 -12.18 -25.53 -9.18
CA THR A 77 -11.97 -26.41 -8.02
C THR A 77 -12.27 -25.70 -6.70
N VAL A 78 -11.74 -24.48 -6.49
CA VAL A 78 -11.72 -23.85 -5.18
C VAL A 78 -11.66 -22.32 -5.25
N VAL A 79 -12.00 -21.70 -4.12
CA VAL A 79 -11.79 -20.28 -3.84
C VAL A 79 -10.54 -20.12 -2.99
N SER A 80 -9.71 -19.13 -3.31
CA SER A 80 -8.50 -18.82 -2.54
C SER A 80 -8.26 -17.32 -2.45
N LYS A 81 -7.38 -16.92 -1.52
CA LYS A 81 -6.93 -15.54 -1.33
C LYS A 81 -5.48 -15.44 -1.73
N ILE A 82 -5.17 -14.53 -2.64
CA ILE A 82 -3.78 -14.24 -3.08
C ILE A 82 -3.41 -12.79 -2.78
N MET A 83 -2.11 -12.54 -2.66
CA MET A 83 -1.56 -11.21 -2.44
C MET A 83 -0.69 -10.80 -3.62
N ILE A 84 -0.97 -9.64 -4.21
CA ILE A 84 -0.24 -9.08 -5.35
C ILE A 84 0.39 -7.74 -4.97
N LEU A 85 1.68 -7.60 -5.27
CA LEU A 85 2.45 -6.38 -5.02
C LEU A 85 2.52 -5.48 -6.26
N ASP A 86 2.72 -4.19 -5.98
CA ASP A 86 2.90 -3.03 -6.86
C ASP A 86 3.05 -3.30 -8.37
N LYS A 87 4.15 -3.92 -8.82
CA LYS A 87 4.44 -4.07 -10.25
C LYS A 87 3.35 -4.83 -11.02
N VAL A 88 2.80 -5.88 -10.42
CA VAL A 88 1.77 -6.73 -11.06
C VAL A 88 0.38 -6.12 -10.87
N ALA A 89 0.13 -5.50 -9.70
CA ALA A 89 -1.14 -4.87 -9.38
C ALA A 89 -1.51 -3.71 -10.31
N ASN A 90 -0.51 -2.97 -10.84
CA ASN A 90 -0.73 -1.91 -11.84
C ASN A 90 -1.34 -2.41 -13.16
N GLY A 91 -1.29 -3.72 -13.44
CA GLY A 91 -2.00 -4.33 -14.58
C GLY A 91 -3.44 -4.74 -14.28
N ILE A 92 -3.85 -4.71 -13.01
CA ILE A 92 -5.18 -5.16 -12.55
C ILE A 92 -6.06 -3.94 -12.24
N VAL A 93 -5.52 -2.96 -11.52
CA VAL A 93 -6.23 -1.73 -11.15
C VAL A 93 -5.84 -0.62 -12.10
N ALA A 94 -6.82 -0.03 -12.78
CA ALA A 94 -6.59 1.03 -13.77
C ALA A 94 -6.09 2.34 -13.16
N GLU A 95 -6.38 2.57 -11.87
CA GLU A 95 -6.02 3.80 -11.17
C GLU A 95 -4.74 3.63 -10.34
N SER A 96 -3.95 4.70 -10.17
CA SER A 96 -2.71 4.64 -9.38
C SER A 96 -2.95 4.61 -7.87
N PRO A 97 -2.04 4.04 -7.05
CA PRO A 97 -2.13 4.10 -5.59
C PRO A 97 -2.21 5.53 -5.04
N VAL A 98 -1.49 6.47 -5.68
CA VAL A 98 -1.48 7.89 -5.29
C VAL A 98 -2.85 8.54 -5.43
N LYS A 99 -3.58 8.24 -6.51
CA LYS A 99 -4.93 8.77 -6.70
C LYS A 99 -5.95 8.08 -5.82
N LEU A 100 -5.82 6.76 -5.59
CA LEU A 100 -6.70 6.02 -4.67
C LEU A 100 -6.53 6.49 -3.22
N LEU A 101 -5.32 6.87 -2.82
CA LEU A 101 -5.04 7.47 -1.51
C LEU A 101 -5.86 8.75 -1.28
N ASN A 102 -6.19 9.48 -2.35
CA ASN A 102 -6.94 10.74 -2.34
C ASN A 102 -6.45 11.75 -1.27
N GLY A 103 -5.14 11.75 -0.99
CA GLY A 103 -4.52 12.63 0.00
C GLY A 103 -4.74 12.27 1.47
N SER A 104 -5.38 11.12 1.78
CA SER A 104 -5.54 10.64 3.16
C SER A 104 -4.32 9.88 3.63
N TRP A 105 -3.40 10.55 4.33
CA TRP A 105 -2.18 9.96 4.89
C TRP A 105 -2.37 9.23 6.22
N ASP A 106 -3.59 9.27 6.75
CA ASP A 106 -3.99 8.42 7.87
C ASP A 106 -4.33 7.03 7.31
N GLU A 107 -3.59 6.02 7.78
CA GLU A 107 -3.91 4.64 7.46
C GLU A 107 -5.36 4.40 7.87
N VAL A 108 -6.18 3.93 6.93
CA VAL A 108 -7.58 3.60 7.23
C VAL A 108 -7.54 2.38 8.17
N ASN A 109 -7.61 2.64 9.47
CA ASN A 109 -7.92 1.60 10.45
C ASN A 109 -9.38 1.22 10.25
N ILE A 110 -9.67 0.34 9.29
CA ILE A 110 -10.95 -0.36 9.24
C ILE A 110 -10.91 -1.36 10.39
N ILE A 111 -11.35 -0.92 11.57
CA ILE A 111 -11.91 -1.81 12.56
C ILE A 111 -13.35 -2.06 12.09
N ILE A 112 -13.61 -3.26 11.59
CA ILE A 112 -14.95 -3.78 11.36
C ILE A 112 -15.55 -4.17 12.72
#